data_AF-A0A1L9RV61-F1
#
_entry.id   AF-A0A1L9RV61-F1
#
_cell.length_a   1.000
_cell.length_b   1.000
_cell.length_c   1.000
_cell.angle_alpha   90.00
_cell.angle_beta   90.00
_cell.angle_gamma   90.00
#
_symmetry.space_group_name_H-M   'P 1'
#
loop_
_entity.id
_entity.type
_entity.pdbx_description
1 polymer ?
#
loop_
_entity_poly.entity_id
_entity_poly.type
_entity_poly.pdbx_seq_one_letter_code
_entity_poly.pdbx_strand_id
1 'polypeptide(L)'
;MRPLHYAALHLLAGVCLGAPRVTESVFDLDVDDPWESLTRADSSLESDFLCDSAGIEDQHLLSDEEDALLADDSYPANNLIFQDPHQVPIIRPSSPFYPLAESKVSVQIRGIPKGKAKKVILETPDLGQWNLSVTARAPNCPETKPGSTKLRCQWDSYYYTRWTQFTLQLGEYSDSKIDIPITLKTYVGDTVDTTKGRIQWTVRHPKAYKQTEPDKFPQPRTLVVNALPSAESEKKRLRQWFNWADFQPTGFYLNPNTPLKVLCSSQHKSGPQPQLLIGTPALGDPDSDRESRPNSLEELPPLKGGLNIVSSPIGGIIYVRYTSDSDTWPRPDFIHLSGDAAQPIPFFIEGQTTERQWKQMLDLTTKYADKGQDQQSLLDTHAEIIYAQNKMSGLSFDASDPRDRASELRPMVVETKRGNPNAYTYRAAMPPTYDDSIWWVPRVRTSWGMWHEYGHQRQHVPTWSWSGLAEVTVNIYSLAAMRHFDPNAHQDVKYWNEAKKYLAEPDSKKDFDNGAFEGYNKLYVKLVMFEQLRVVFGDPFYHRLHQVSRRTSDQPQADRKHFFMTTASEVTEVDLSEYFIKWGLKPEKRSLDSMKKHRKPSEDYTKRPVFGGE
;
A
#
# COMPACT_ATOMS: atom_id res chain seq x y z
N MET A 1 4.87 3.55 27.35
CA MET A 1 5.18 2.36 26.54
C MET A 1 3.88 1.95 25.85
N ARG A 2 3.78 2.23 24.54
CA ARG A 2 2.62 1.83 23.72
C ARG A 2 2.88 0.42 23.16
N PRO A 3 1.84 -0.40 22.91
CA PRO A 3 1.97 -1.83 22.62
C PRO A 3 2.53 -2.12 21.20
N LEU A 4 3.22 -3.26 21.07
CA LEU A 4 3.62 -3.88 19.80
C LEU A 4 2.41 -4.60 19.20
N HIS A 5 1.84 -4.07 18.12
CA HIS A 5 0.96 -4.85 17.23
C HIS A 5 1.80 -5.38 16.07
N TYR A 6 2.11 -6.67 16.09
CA TYR A 6 2.61 -7.35 14.89
C TYR A 6 1.46 -8.15 14.28
N ALA A 7 0.74 -7.52 13.36
CA ALA A 7 -0.01 -8.20 12.32
C ALA A 7 0.64 -7.83 10.98
N ALA A 8 1.75 -8.48 10.64
CA ALA A 8 2.13 -8.63 9.24
C ALA A 8 1.33 -9.82 8.73
N LEU A 9 0.14 -9.54 8.21
CA LEU A 9 -0.71 -10.57 7.65
C LEU A 9 -0.17 -10.92 6.25
N HIS A 10 0.33 -12.13 6.06
CA HIS A 10 0.63 -12.68 4.74
C HIS A 10 -0.27 -13.89 4.53
N LEU A 11 -1.18 -13.75 3.57
CA LEU A 11 -2.01 -14.84 3.10
C LEU A 11 -1.16 -15.76 2.23
N LEU A 12 -0.81 -16.93 2.75
CA LEU A 12 -0.26 -18.03 1.95
C LEU A 12 -1.30 -19.14 1.92
N ALA A 13 -2.10 -19.18 0.86
CA ALA A 13 -2.94 -20.34 0.56
C ALA A 13 -2.07 -21.40 -0.13
N GLY A 14 -1.82 -22.51 0.55
CA GLY A 14 -1.26 -23.71 -0.09
C GLY A 14 -2.27 -24.30 -1.06
N VAL A 15 -1.93 -24.34 -2.35
CA VAL A 15 -2.72 -25.06 -3.36
C VAL A 15 -2.64 -26.57 -3.05
N CYS A 16 -3.66 -27.12 -2.42
CA CYS A 16 -3.89 -28.56 -2.42
C CYS A 16 -4.65 -28.92 -3.71
N LEU A 17 -3.95 -29.51 -4.68
CA LEU A 17 -4.56 -30.14 -5.85
C LEU A 17 -5.37 -31.38 -5.42
N GLY A 18 -6.67 -31.20 -5.21
CA GLY A 18 -7.63 -32.30 -5.11
C GLY A 18 -8.29 -32.54 -6.46
N ALA A 19 -7.97 -33.67 -7.10
CA ALA A 19 -8.65 -34.14 -8.31
C ALA A 19 -10.16 -34.41 -8.05
N PRO A 20 -11.03 -34.29 -9.07
CA PRO A 20 -12.48 -34.38 -8.89
C PRO A 20 -12.91 -35.83 -8.62
N ARG A 21 -13.62 -36.06 -7.52
CA ARG A 21 -14.44 -37.26 -7.38
C ARG A 21 -15.74 -37.05 -8.14
N VAL A 22 -15.82 -37.70 -9.29
CA VAL A 22 -17.08 -38.12 -9.90
C VAL A 22 -17.74 -39.10 -8.93
N THR A 23 -18.96 -38.81 -8.51
CA THR A 23 -19.85 -39.84 -7.96
C THR A 23 -21.19 -39.75 -8.65
N GLU A 24 -21.56 -40.88 -9.24
CA GLU A 24 -22.73 -41.16 -10.05
C GLU A 24 -24.04 -40.92 -9.29
N SER A 25 -25.04 -40.51 -10.06
CA SER A 25 -26.45 -40.52 -9.73
C SER A 25 -26.97 -41.95 -9.53
N VAL A 26 -27.65 -42.22 -8.41
CA VAL A 26 -28.64 -43.30 -8.28
C VAL A 26 -29.81 -42.81 -7.43
N PHE A 27 -31.02 -43.07 -7.92
CA PHE A 27 -32.35 -42.80 -7.35
C PHE A 27 -32.70 -43.75 -6.19
N ASP A 28 -33.49 -43.24 -5.22
CA ASP A 28 -34.70 -43.83 -4.55
C ASP A 28 -34.86 -43.23 -3.13
N LEU A 29 -35.90 -42.41 -2.87
CA LEU A 29 -37.28 -42.70 -2.45
C LEU A 29 -37.46 -42.84 -0.92
N ASP A 30 -38.25 -41.90 -0.36
CA ASP A 30 -39.10 -41.90 0.86
C ASP A 30 -38.45 -42.32 2.20
N VAL A 31 -38.77 -41.80 3.39
CA VAL A 31 -40.06 -41.42 3.98
C VAL A 31 -39.83 -40.58 5.26
N ASP A 32 -40.88 -39.85 5.67
CA ASP A 32 -41.29 -39.48 7.04
C ASP A 32 -40.79 -38.17 7.72
N ASP A 33 -41.68 -37.18 7.62
CA ASP A 33 -42.02 -36.14 8.62
C ASP A 33 -42.78 -36.77 9.81
N PRO A 34 -42.70 -36.24 11.04
CA PRO A 34 -43.91 -35.55 11.54
C PRO A 34 -43.69 -34.35 12.50
N TRP A 35 -44.36 -33.25 12.13
CA TRP A 35 -45.33 -32.43 12.88
C TRP A 35 -44.97 -31.72 14.21
N GLU A 36 -45.13 -30.40 14.10
CA GLU A 36 -45.63 -29.36 15.03
C GLU A 36 -46.18 -29.72 16.43
N SER A 37 -45.88 -28.84 17.40
CA SER A 37 -46.92 -28.31 18.28
C SER A 37 -46.61 -26.87 18.75
N LEU A 38 -47.60 -26.00 18.51
CA LEU A 38 -47.77 -24.60 18.86
C LEU A 38 -47.72 -24.30 20.37
N THR A 39 -47.38 -23.06 20.79
CA THR A 39 -48.38 -22.03 21.17
C THR A 39 -47.80 -20.73 21.77
N ARG A 40 -48.51 -19.64 21.47
CA ARG A 40 -48.34 -18.23 21.84
C ARG A 40 -48.41 -17.93 23.35
N ALA A 41 -47.63 -16.93 23.77
CA ALA A 41 -47.99 -15.76 24.60
C ALA A 41 -46.71 -14.92 24.79
N ASP A 42 -46.66 -13.61 25.01
CA ASP A 42 -47.47 -12.43 24.72
C ASP A 42 -46.46 -11.25 24.82
N SER A 43 -46.79 -10.12 24.21
CA SER A 43 -45.97 -8.92 24.06
C SER A 43 -45.51 -8.30 25.38
N SER A 44 -44.26 -7.82 25.43
CA SER A 44 -43.87 -6.44 25.79
C SER A 44 -42.43 -6.43 26.32
N LEU A 45 -41.51 -5.85 25.56
CA LEU A 45 -40.37 -5.08 26.05
C LEU A 45 -39.75 -4.41 24.82
N GLU A 46 -40.17 -3.16 24.63
CA GLU A 46 -39.47 -2.20 23.80
C GLU A 46 -37.99 -2.17 24.23
N SER A 47 -37.10 -2.46 23.30
CA SER A 47 -35.73 -1.97 23.35
C SER A 47 -35.44 -1.36 21.99
N ASP A 48 -35.65 -0.05 21.91
CA ASP A 48 -35.13 0.82 20.86
C ASP A 48 -33.63 0.57 20.69
N PHE A 49 -33.24 -0.22 19.69
CA PHE A 49 -31.92 -0.12 19.09
C PHE A 49 -32.07 0.73 17.83
N LEU A 50 -32.12 2.04 18.07
CA LEU A 50 -31.78 3.05 17.08
C LEU A 50 -30.42 2.67 16.47
N CYS A 51 -30.41 2.46 15.16
CA CYS A 51 -29.21 2.58 14.35
C CYS A 51 -28.70 4.02 14.50
N ASP A 52 -27.88 4.26 15.52
CA ASP A 52 -27.11 5.48 15.61
C ASP A 52 -26.06 5.43 14.51
N SER A 53 -26.42 6.07 13.40
CA SER A 53 -25.48 6.59 12.42
C SER A 53 -24.54 7.55 13.14
N ALA A 54 -23.44 7.01 13.69
CA ALA A 54 -22.33 7.81 14.16
C ALA A 54 -21.68 8.49 12.94
N GLY A 55 -22.21 9.67 12.60
CA GLY A 55 -21.52 10.65 11.80
C GLY A 55 -20.23 11.03 12.51
N ILE A 56 -19.12 10.49 12.04
CA ILE A 56 -17.80 10.98 12.38
C ILE A 56 -17.42 11.95 11.25
N GLU A 57 -17.34 13.23 11.62
CA GLU A 57 -16.76 14.28 10.80
C GLU A 57 -15.29 13.95 10.49
N ASP A 58 -15.03 13.39 9.31
CA ASP A 58 -13.67 13.30 8.75
C ASP A 58 -13.23 14.70 8.29
N GLN A 59 -12.65 15.46 9.22
CA GLN A 59 -11.99 16.72 8.92
C GLN A 59 -10.48 16.52 8.68
N HIS A 60 -10.02 17.17 7.60
CA HIS A 60 -8.63 17.44 7.20
C HIS A 60 -7.92 16.41 6.32
N LEU A 61 -8.29 16.41 5.04
CA LEU A 61 -7.37 16.12 3.94
C LEU A 61 -7.62 17.17 2.87
N LEU A 62 -6.59 17.95 2.52
CA LEU A 62 -6.25 18.47 1.19
C LEU A 62 -5.23 19.60 1.32
N SER A 63 -4.05 19.41 0.71
CA SER A 63 -3.48 20.39 -0.24
C SER A 63 -2.29 19.77 -0.99
N ASP A 64 -2.43 19.74 -2.31
CA ASP A 64 -1.39 19.80 -3.35
C ASP A 64 -0.37 18.65 -3.50
N GLU A 65 -0.74 17.58 -4.23
CA GLU A 65 0.20 16.56 -4.71
C GLU A 65 -0.09 16.10 -6.16
N GLU A 66 -0.01 17.00 -7.14
CA GLU A 66 0.03 16.58 -8.56
C GLU A 66 1.42 16.71 -9.22
N ASP A 67 2.49 16.96 -8.44
CA ASP A 67 3.89 16.90 -8.91
C ASP A 67 4.87 16.22 -7.91
N ALA A 68 4.36 15.57 -6.86
CA ALA A 68 5.16 15.04 -5.75
C ALA A 68 5.46 13.51 -5.79
N LEU A 69 4.99 12.79 -6.81
CA LEU A 69 5.02 11.31 -6.86
C LEU A 69 6.43 10.66 -7.07
N LEU A 70 7.50 11.40 -6.81
CA LEU A 70 8.88 10.90 -6.67
C LEU A 70 9.51 11.19 -5.30
N ALA A 71 8.75 11.68 -4.31
CA ALA A 71 9.25 11.92 -2.97
C ALA A 71 8.33 11.27 -1.92
N ASP A 72 8.94 10.44 -1.09
CA ASP A 72 8.39 9.98 0.19
C ASP A 72 8.09 11.21 1.06
N ASP A 73 6.84 11.67 1.10
CA ASP A 73 6.42 12.87 1.83
C ASP A 73 5.58 12.54 3.09
N SER A 74 5.96 11.47 3.81
CA SER A 74 5.51 11.29 5.19
C SER A 74 6.70 11.00 6.10
N TYR A 75 7.35 12.04 6.63
CA TYR A 75 8.44 11.89 7.59
C TYR A 75 8.19 12.66 8.89
N PRO A 76 8.51 12.08 10.07
CA PRO A 76 8.22 12.67 11.37
C PRO A 76 8.75 14.10 11.54
N ALA A 77 7.95 14.92 12.22
CA ALA A 77 8.35 16.24 12.69
C ALA A 77 9.40 16.14 13.80
N ASN A 78 10.68 16.23 13.44
CA ASN A 78 11.75 16.61 14.35
C ASN A 78 11.81 18.15 14.41
N ASN A 79 11.70 18.70 15.63
CA ASN A 79 11.61 20.15 15.86
C ASN A 79 13.00 20.81 15.84
N LEU A 80 13.11 21.97 15.20
CA LEU A 80 14.21 22.92 15.37
C LEU A 80 13.72 24.19 16.06
N ILE A 81 14.56 24.73 16.93
CA ILE A 81 14.39 26.02 17.59
C ILE A 81 15.38 27.00 16.94
N PHE A 82 14.87 28.08 16.34
CA PHE A 82 15.68 29.23 15.96
C PHE A 82 15.50 30.34 16.99
N GLN A 83 16.59 31.03 17.33
CA GLN A 83 16.57 32.24 18.15
C GLN A 83 16.48 33.50 17.26
N ASP A 84 15.44 33.65 16.43
CA ASP A 84 15.07 34.95 15.81
C ASP A 84 13.70 34.87 15.06
N PRO A 85 12.73 35.78 15.31
CA PRO A 85 11.43 35.81 14.62
C PRO A 85 11.41 36.40 13.19
N HIS A 86 12.51 36.82 12.57
CA HIS A 86 12.49 37.35 11.19
C HIS A 86 13.05 36.39 10.13
N GLN A 87 12.14 35.68 9.43
CA GLN A 87 12.36 34.94 8.16
C GLN A 87 13.58 33.99 8.09
N VAL A 88 13.84 33.22 9.15
CA VAL A 88 14.89 32.19 9.12
C VAL A 88 14.37 30.89 8.48
N PRO A 89 15.14 30.26 7.58
CA PRO A 89 14.73 29.02 6.96
C PRO A 89 14.62 27.85 7.93
N ILE A 90 13.46 27.19 7.93
CA ILE A 90 13.19 26.00 8.76
C ILE A 90 13.85 24.79 8.11
N ILE A 91 14.64 24.04 8.89
CA ILE A 91 15.21 22.75 8.49
C ILE A 91 14.50 21.60 9.19
N ARG A 92 14.09 20.58 8.44
CA ARG A 92 13.43 19.39 8.98
C ARG A 92 14.23 18.16 8.61
N PRO A 93 14.73 17.38 9.58
CA PRO A 93 15.32 16.06 9.32
C PRO A 93 14.24 14.96 9.29
N SER A 94 14.34 14.04 8.32
CA SER A 94 13.30 13.05 8.03
C SER A 94 13.31 11.78 8.90
N SER A 95 14.49 11.28 9.29
CA SER A 95 14.64 9.95 9.91
C SER A 95 15.70 9.93 11.01
N PRO A 96 15.58 9.06 12.03
CA PRO A 96 16.65 8.84 13.00
C PRO A 96 17.84 8.13 12.37
N PHE A 97 19.01 8.26 12.99
CA PHE A 97 20.19 7.47 12.67
C PHE A 97 20.22 6.15 13.42
N TYR A 98 20.78 5.13 12.79
CA TYR A 98 21.17 3.88 13.42
C TYR A 98 22.68 3.71 13.31
N PRO A 99 23.43 3.59 14.43
CA PRO A 99 24.87 3.36 14.39
C PRO A 99 25.24 2.14 13.54
N LEU A 100 26.37 2.26 12.84
CA LEU A 100 26.92 1.28 11.89
C LEU A 100 26.08 1.04 10.64
N ALA A 101 24.95 1.72 10.49
CA ALA A 101 24.08 1.62 9.33
C ALA A 101 24.11 2.88 8.48
N GLU A 102 23.94 2.72 7.18
CA GLU A 102 23.63 3.83 6.29
C GLU A 102 22.21 4.33 6.57
N SER A 103 22.07 5.65 6.68
CA SER A 103 20.79 6.31 6.89
C SER A 103 20.57 7.32 5.78
N LYS A 104 19.43 7.19 5.12
CA LYS A 104 18.90 8.20 4.21
C LYS A 104 18.22 9.28 5.04
N VAL A 105 18.81 10.47 5.06
CA VAL A 105 18.26 11.63 5.77
C VAL A 105 17.98 12.76 4.79
N SER A 106 16.85 13.44 4.95
CA SER A 106 16.46 14.54 4.09
C SER A 106 16.45 15.85 4.87
N VAL A 107 16.81 16.93 4.20
CA VAL A 107 16.71 18.30 4.71
C VAL A 107 15.84 19.10 3.77
N GLN A 108 14.79 19.71 4.31
CA GLN A 108 14.01 20.72 3.60
C GLN A 108 14.42 22.11 4.09
N ILE A 109 14.52 23.07 3.17
CA ILE A 109 14.69 24.49 3.50
C ILE A 109 13.37 25.18 3.20
N ARG A 110 12.76 25.87 4.17
CA ARG A 110 11.51 26.66 3.98
C ARG A 110 11.74 28.14 4.26
N GLY A 111 10.75 29.00 3.96
CA GLY A 111 10.77 30.40 4.42
C GLY A 111 11.58 31.38 3.58
N ILE A 112 12.17 30.96 2.46
CA ILE A 112 12.82 31.86 1.49
C ILE A 112 11.76 32.35 0.49
N PRO A 113 11.45 33.65 0.42
CA PRO A 113 10.42 34.16 -0.49
C PRO A 113 10.75 33.85 -1.96
N LYS A 114 9.77 33.30 -2.69
CA LYS A 114 9.90 32.93 -4.11
C LYS A 114 10.35 34.14 -4.94
N GLY A 115 11.41 33.98 -5.73
CA GLY A 115 11.94 35.01 -6.62
C GLY A 115 12.87 36.06 -5.98
N LYS A 116 13.14 36.03 -4.67
CA LYS A 116 14.08 36.97 -4.03
C LYS A 116 15.53 36.46 -4.00
N ALA A 117 15.73 35.17 -3.73
CA ALA A 117 17.07 34.57 -3.75
C ALA A 117 17.43 34.11 -5.18
N LYS A 118 18.66 34.42 -5.62
CA LYS A 118 19.26 33.87 -6.85
C LYS A 118 19.93 32.53 -6.60
N LYS A 119 20.49 32.34 -5.40
CA LYS A 119 21.24 31.16 -4.99
C LYS A 119 21.18 30.98 -3.48
N VAL A 120 21.14 29.72 -3.04
CA VAL A 120 21.19 29.34 -1.62
C VAL A 120 22.28 28.27 -1.46
N ILE A 121 23.14 28.41 -0.47
CA ILE A 121 24.19 27.43 -0.14
C ILE A 121 24.03 26.97 1.31
N LEU A 122 23.92 25.66 1.54
CA LEU A 122 23.96 25.02 2.86
C LEU A 122 25.34 24.41 3.07
N GLU A 123 25.97 24.68 4.21
CA GLU A 123 27.28 24.14 4.59
C GLU A 123 27.27 23.57 6.01
N THR A 124 27.96 22.45 6.21
CA THR A 124 28.25 21.89 7.53
C THR A 124 29.72 22.06 7.92
N PRO A 125 30.06 22.04 9.22
CA PRO A 125 31.41 21.73 9.68
C PRO A 125 31.80 20.30 9.30
N ASP A 126 33.01 19.91 9.71
CA ASP A 126 33.47 18.53 9.57
C ASP A 126 32.56 17.57 10.37
N LEU A 127 31.84 16.72 9.65
CA LEU A 127 30.91 15.72 10.15
C LEU A 127 31.61 14.61 10.95
N GLY A 128 32.92 14.41 10.75
CA GLY A 128 33.71 13.42 11.48
C GLY A 128 33.73 13.68 13.00
N GLN A 129 33.45 14.93 13.42
CA GLN A 129 33.27 15.27 14.84
C GLN A 129 32.09 14.53 15.50
N TRP A 130 31.11 14.07 14.71
CA TRP A 130 29.98 13.24 15.15
C TRP A 130 30.07 11.81 14.62
N ASN A 131 31.26 11.38 14.14
CA ASN A 131 31.46 10.08 13.51
C ASN A 131 30.54 9.82 12.31
N LEU A 132 30.20 10.89 11.57
CA LEU A 132 29.37 10.83 10.38
C LEU A 132 30.23 10.91 9.12
N SER A 133 29.91 10.08 8.14
CA SER A 133 30.53 10.13 6.81
C SER A 133 29.47 10.09 5.70
N VAL A 134 29.79 10.72 4.58
CA VAL A 134 28.93 10.70 3.37
C VAL A 134 29.22 9.43 2.59
N THR A 135 28.22 8.61 2.31
CA THR A 135 28.41 7.35 1.58
C THR A 135 27.84 7.37 0.17
N ALA A 136 26.88 8.27 -0.11
CA ALA A 136 26.38 8.49 -1.47
C ALA A 136 26.37 9.97 -1.84
N ARG A 137 26.42 10.24 -3.14
CA ARG A 137 26.27 11.60 -3.67
C ARG A 137 24.85 12.11 -3.44
N ALA A 138 24.73 13.33 -2.92
CA ALA A 138 23.45 14.01 -2.77
C ALA A 138 23.15 14.90 -4.00
N PRO A 139 21.91 14.90 -4.54
CA PRO A 139 21.50 15.85 -5.58
C PRO A 139 21.69 17.29 -5.09
N ASN A 140 22.06 18.20 -5.99
CA ASN A 140 22.32 19.62 -5.68
C ASN A 140 23.49 19.86 -4.70
N CYS A 141 24.31 18.86 -4.41
CA CYS A 141 25.51 19.01 -3.57
C CYS A 141 26.77 18.67 -4.39
N PRO A 142 27.25 19.60 -5.25
CA PRO A 142 28.31 19.32 -6.21
C PRO A 142 29.66 18.98 -5.55
N GLU A 143 29.88 19.47 -4.32
CA GLU A 143 31.12 19.29 -3.55
C GLU A 143 31.03 18.15 -2.52
N THR A 144 29.87 17.48 -2.44
CA THR A 144 29.60 16.38 -1.52
C THR A 144 29.60 15.06 -2.27
N LYS A 145 30.66 14.27 -2.07
CA LYS A 145 30.88 12.95 -2.68
C LYS A 145 31.08 11.89 -1.59
N PRO A 146 31.01 10.59 -1.91
CA PRO A 146 31.37 9.55 -0.96
C PRO A 146 32.76 9.81 -0.35
N GLY A 147 32.86 9.71 0.97
CA GLY A 147 34.05 10.04 1.76
C GLY A 147 34.24 11.52 2.10
N SER A 148 33.37 12.43 1.61
CA SER A 148 33.40 13.84 2.06
C SER A 148 33.08 13.93 3.55
N THR A 149 33.85 14.74 4.28
CA THR A 149 33.59 15.05 5.69
C THR A 149 32.70 16.27 5.88
N LYS A 150 32.20 16.90 4.80
CA LYS A 150 31.33 18.09 4.86
C LYS A 150 30.19 17.98 3.84
N LEU A 151 29.02 18.50 4.20
CA LEU A 151 27.93 18.75 3.26
C LEU A 151 28.04 20.17 2.74
N ARG A 152 27.97 20.31 1.42
CA ARG A 152 27.86 21.59 0.75
C ARG A 152 26.90 21.47 -0.42
N CYS A 153 25.72 22.05 -0.24
CA CYS A 153 24.61 21.99 -1.19
C CYS A 153 24.26 23.36 -1.71
N GLN A 154 23.94 23.44 -3.00
CA GLN A 154 23.62 24.66 -3.71
C GLN A 154 22.30 24.51 -4.46
N TRP A 155 21.39 25.47 -4.28
CA TRP A 155 20.16 25.58 -5.03
C TRP A 155 20.07 26.94 -5.71
N ASP A 156 19.67 26.94 -6.98
CA ASP A 156 19.43 28.17 -7.75
C ASP A 156 17.92 28.51 -7.75
N SER A 157 17.59 29.74 -8.21
CA SER A 157 16.30 30.45 -8.05
C SER A 157 14.99 29.67 -8.21
N TYR A 158 15.04 28.52 -8.86
CA TYR A 158 13.91 27.70 -9.27
C TYR A 158 13.55 26.55 -8.30
N TYR A 159 14.44 26.15 -7.37
CA TYR A 159 14.30 24.87 -6.63
C TYR A 159 14.16 24.94 -5.10
N TYR A 160 13.86 26.11 -4.51
CA TYR A 160 14.05 26.33 -3.06
C TYR A 160 13.15 25.53 -2.10
N THR A 161 12.08 24.89 -2.56
CA THR A 161 11.12 24.19 -1.69
C THR A 161 11.28 22.67 -1.68
N ARG A 162 12.28 22.12 -2.37
CA ARG A 162 12.48 20.66 -2.47
C ARG A 162 13.37 20.13 -1.36
N TRP A 163 13.04 18.94 -0.88
CA TRP A 163 13.89 18.13 -0.02
C TRP A 163 15.20 17.79 -0.74
N THR A 164 16.33 17.89 -0.03
CA THR A 164 17.59 17.28 -0.46
C THR A 164 17.90 16.11 0.44
N GLN A 165 18.10 14.96 -0.18
CA GLN A 165 18.39 13.71 0.49
C GLN A 165 19.89 13.43 0.50
N PHE A 166 20.38 12.97 1.65
CA PHE A 166 21.74 12.54 1.91
C PHE A 166 21.72 11.07 2.30
N THR A 167 22.75 10.33 1.91
CA THR A 167 23.04 9.02 2.51
C THR A 167 24.28 9.18 3.36
N LEU A 168 24.10 9.09 4.67
CA LEU A 168 25.13 9.27 5.67
C LEU A 168 25.27 7.97 6.45
N GLN A 169 26.49 7.60 6.78
CA GLN A 169 26.76 6.51 7.72
C GLN A 169 27.21 7.09 9.05
N LEU A 170 26.50 6.70 10.11
CA LEU A 170 26.92 6.94 11.48
C LEU A 170 27.81 5.78 11.91
N GLY A 171 29.03 6.05 12.36
CA GLY A 171 29.86 5.04 13.00
C GLY A 171 29.35 4.68 14.40
N GLU A 172 30.21 4.13 15.25
CA GLU A 172 29.90 3.96 16.68
C GLU A 172 29.52 5.31 17.31
N TYR A 173 28.39 5.35 17.98
CA TYR A 173 27.85 6.57 18.57
C TYR A 173 26.99 6.23 19.78
N SER A 174 27.31 6.82 20.93
CA SER A 174 26.64 6.53 22.22
C SER A 174 25.52 7.49 22.56
N ASP A 175 25.53 8.71 22.01
CA ASP A 175 24.56 9.73 22.34
C ASP A 175 23.23 9.50 21.62
N SER A 176 22.13 9.86 22.27
CA SER A 176 20.78 9.71 21.72
C SER A 176 20.42 10.77 20.67
N LYS A 177 21.28 11.76 20.46
CA LYS A 177 21.06 12.88 19.54
C LYS A 177 22.36 13.32 18.89
N ILE A 178 22.27 13.68 17.62
CA ILE A 178 23.31 14.37 16.87
C ILE A 178 22.81 15.80 16.65
N ASP A 179 23.65 16.78 16.93
CA ASP A 179 23.30 18.19 16.77
C ASP A 179 24.42 18.95 16.05
N ILE A 180 24.20 19.18 14.75
CA ILE A 180 25.20 19.74 13.84
C ILE A 180 24.89 21.22 13.58
N PRO A 181 25.79 22.16 13.92
CA PRO A 181 25.64 23.54 13.50
C PRO A 181 25.82 23.64 11.98
N ILE A 182 25.09 24.53 11.34
CA ILE A 182 25.17 24.73 9.90
C ILE A 182 25.22 26.21 9.56
N THR A 183 25.71 26.49 8.36
CA THR A 183 25.69 27.83 7.78
C THR A 183 24.85 27.81 6.51
N LEU A 184 23.89 28.72 6.41
CA LEU A 184 23.14 28.97 5.20
C LEU A 184 23.51 30.33 4.63
N LYS A 185 23.88 30.38 3.35
CA LYS A 185 24.17 31.60 2.61
C LYS A 185 23.10 31.82 1.55
N THR A 186 22.39 32.93 1.64
CA THR A 186 21.32 33.31 0.72
C THR A 186 21.75 34.53 -0.08
N TYR A 187 21.79 34.38 -1.41
CA TYR A 187 22.22 35.44 -2.33
C TYR A 187 20.98 36.17 -2.87
N VAL A 188 20.80 37.44 -2.46
CA VAL A 188 19.70 38.33 -2.91
C VAL A 188 20.30 39.51 -3.65
N GLY A 189 20.15 39.54 -4.98
CA GLY A 189 20.88 40.50 -5.82
C GLY A 189 22.39 40.26 -5.72
N ASP A 190 23.13 41.29 -5.30
CA ASP A 190 24.58 41.23 -5.05
C ASP A 190 24.93 41.09 -3.56
N THR A 191 23.91 41.00 -2.70
CA THR A 191 24.07 40.83 -1.25
C THR A 191 24.04 39.37 -0.87
N VAL A 192 24.86 38.99 0.12
CA VAL A 192 24.89 37.65 0.71
C VAL A 192 24.47 37.76 2.16
N ASP A 193 23.33 37.19 2.48
CA ASP A 193 22.91 36.99 3.87
C ASP A 193 23.42 35.65 4.37
N THR A 194 23.97 35.62 5.59
CA THR A 194 24.53 34.42 6.21
C THR A 194 23.82 34.14 7.52
N THR A 195 23.05 33.06 7.54
CA THR A 195 22.30 32.62 8.72
C THR A 195 22.95 31.37 9.31
N LYS A 196 23.08 31.34 10.64
CA LYS A 196 23.51 30.13 11.36
C LYS A 196 22.27 29.36 11.81
N GLY A 197 22.32 28.04 11.65
CA GLY A 197 21.27 27.13 12.10
C GLY A 197 21.86 25.89 12.75
N ARG A 198 20.99 24.94 13.08
CA ARG A 198 21.38 23.62 13.58
C ARG A 198 20.52 22.55 12.91
N ILE A 199 21.04 21.35 12.75
CA ILE A 199 20.29 20.17 12.33
C ILE A 199 20.40 19.15 13.45
N GLN A 200 19.26 18.73 13.98
CA GLN A 200 19.18 17.78 15.08
C GLN A 200 18.57 16.46 14.61
N TRP A 201 19.31 15.36 14.76
CA TRP A 201 18.81 14.02 14.51
C TRP A 201 18.72 13.24 15.82
N THR A 202 17.72 12.36 15.90
CA THR A 202 17.64 11.34 16.94
C THR A 202 18.49 10.15 16.53
N VAL A 203 19.20 9.54 17.48
CA VAL A 203 19.93 8.28 17.29
C VAL A 203 19.14 7.17 17.96
N ARG A 204 18.93 6.07 17.24
CA ARG A 204 18.26 4.85 17.67
C ARG A 204 19.25 3.70 17.59
N HIS A 205 19.10 2.72 18.47
CA HIS A 205 19.90 1.51 18.41
C HIS A 205 19.07 0.34 17.87
N PRO A 206 19.63 -0.48 16.97
CA PRO A 206 18.96 -1.68 16.52
C PRO A 206 18.55 -2.59 17.69
N LYS A 207 17.34 -3.14 17.62
CA LYS A 207 16.84 -4.04 18.65
C LYS A 207 17.28 -5.47 18.36
N ALA A 208 17.93 -6.09 19.34
CA ALA A 208 18.20 -7.52 19.35
C ALA A 208 17.12 -8.22 20.19
N TYR A 209 16.68 -9.38 19.73
CA TYR A 209 15.73 -10.23 20.41
C TYR A 209 16.41 -11.56 20.76
N LYS A 210 15.95 -12.19 21.84
CA LYS A 210 16.33 -13.57 22.18
C LYS A 210 15.09 -14.28 22.68
N GLN A 211 14.67 -15.32 21.96
CA GLN A 211 13.55 -16.13 22.35
C GLN A 211 13.96 -17.06 23.49
N THR A 212 13.19 -17.09 24.58
CA THR A 212 13.47 -17.92 25.76
C THR A 212 13.05 -19.36 25.54
N GLU A 213 11.97 -19.58 24.80
CA GLU A 213 11.42 -20.90 24.51
C GLU A 213 11.24 -21.12 22.99
N PRO A 214 12.34 -21.18 22.21
CA PRO A 214 12.26 -21.28 20.75
C PRO A 214 11.51 -22.53 20.26
N ASP A 215 11.50 -23.61 21.02
CA ASP A 215 10.80 -24.87 20.68
C ASP A 215 9.26 -24.73 20.68
N LYS A 216 8.72 -23.62 21.21
CA LYS A 216 7.27 -23.32 21.21
C LYS A 216 6.80 -22.62 19.95
N PHE A 217 7.73 -22.27 19.05
CA PHE A 217 7.45 -21.66 17.76
C PHE A 217 7.50 -22.77 16.70
N PRO A 218 6.34 -23.25 16.20
CA PRO A 218 6.27 -24.47 15.40
C PRO A 218 6.83 -24.32 13.98
N GLN A 219 7.09 -23.10 13.52
CA GLN A 219 7.61 -22.87 12.18
C GLN A 219 9.00 -23.50 11.99
N PRO A 220 9.24 -24.23 10.87
CA PRO A 220 10.50 -24.91 10.66
C PRO A 220 11.62 -23.92 10.30
N ARG A 221 12.85 -24.20 10.77
CA ARG A 221 14.04 -23.44 10.32
C ARG A 221 14.46 -23.77 8.89
N THR A 222 14.00 -24.90 8.36
CA THR A 222 14.15 -25.29 6.96
C THR A 222 12.88 -24.94 6.21
N LEU A 223 12.99 -24.02 5.26
CA LEU A 223 11.89 -23.52 4.45
C LEU A 223 11.94 -24.17 3.06
N VAL A 224 10.79 -24.60 2.56
CA VAL A 224 10.61 -24.96 1.15
C VAL A 224 10.14 -23.71 0.43
N VAL A 225 10.90 -23.23 -0.53
CA VAL A 225 10.64 -21.97 -1.23
C VAL A 225 10.35 -22.28 -2.69
N ASN A 226 9.11 -22.06 -3.09
CA ASN A 226 8.70 -22.10 -4.49
C ASN A 226 9.03 -20.77 -5.15
N ALA A 227 9.40 -20.80 -6.43
CA ALA A 227 9.48 -19.56 -7.18
C ALA A 227 8.07 -18.98 -7.35
N LEU A 228 7.97 -17.66 -7.25
CA LEU A 228 6.77 -16.87 -7.54
C LEU A 228 6.98 -16.06 -8.84
N PRO A 229 5.94 -15.55 -9.50
CA PRO A 229 6.16 -14.61 -10.59
C PRO A 229 6.79 -13.31 -10.03
N SER A 230 7.58 -12.59 -10.83
CA SER A 230 8.15 -11.33 -10.35
C SER A 230 7.07 -10.26 -10.15
N ALA A 231 7.26 -9.37 -9.19
CA ALA A 231 6.28 -8.32 -8.93
C ALA A 231 6.05 -7.40 -10.15
N GLU A 232 7.11 -7.13 -10.91
CA GLU A 232 7.04 -6.26 -12.10
C GLU A 232 6.31 -6.94 -13.27
N SER A 233 6.52 -8.25 -13.47
CA SER A 233 5.83 -9.00 -14.52
C SER A 233 4.33 -9.07 -14.23
N GLU A 234 3.94 -9.32 -12.98
CA GLU A 234 2.55 -9.35 -12.55
C GLU A 234 1.88 -7.98 -12.63
N LYS A 235 2.54 -6.93 -12.15
CA LYS A 235 2.04 -5.55 -12.29
C LYS A 235 1.74 -5.22 -13.74
N LYS A 236 2.66 -5.56 -14.66
CA LYS A 236 2.47 -5.33 -16.10
C LYS A 236 1.35 -6.18 -16.67
N ARG A 237 1.28 -7.48 -16.35
CA ARG A 237 0.25 -8.42 -16.84
C ARG A 237 -1.15 -7.96 -16.42
N LEU A 238 -1.28 -7.52 -15.17
CA LEU A 238 -2.54 -7.10 -14.57
C LEU A 238 -2.84 -5.61 -14.78
N ARG A 239 -1.92 -4.84 -15.39
CA ARG A 239 -2.02 -3.38 -15.58
C ARG A 239 -2.17 -2.59 -14.28
N GLN A 240 -1.65 -3.11 -13.18
CA GLN A 240 -1.79 -2.49 -11.87
C GLN A 240 -0.84 -1.30 -11.71
N TRP A 241 -1.13 -0.45 -10.72
CA TRP A 241 -0.26 0.66 -10.36
C TRP A 241 0.96 0.19 -9.55
N PHE A 242 0.74 -0.66 -8.56
CA PHE A 242 1.75 -1.07 -7.59
C PHE A 242 2.19 -2.50 -7.79
N ASN A 243 3.45 -2.78 -7.42
CA ASN A 243 4.00 -4.13 -7.36
C ASN A 243 3.39 -4.87 -6.16
N TRP A 244 2.96 -6.12 -6.32
CA TRP A 244 2.56 -6.96 -5.18
C TRP A 244 3.77 -7.68 -4.59
N ALA A 245 3.67 -8.16 -3.35
CA ALA A 245 4.81 -8.80 -2.69
C ALA A 245 5.16 -10.13 -3.39
N ASP A 246 6.36 -10.19 -3.94
CA ASP A 246 6.96 -11.35 -4.61
C ASP A 246 7.95 -12.10 -3.71
N PHE A 247 7.77 -11.95 -2.40
CA PHE A 247 8.59 -12.55 -1.37
C PHE A 247 7.72 -13.22 -0.30
N GLN A 248 8.29 -14.26 0.30
CA GLN A 248 7.60 -15.15 1.24
C GLN A 248 8.11 -14.89 2.67
N PRO A 249 7.22 -14.81 3.67
CA PRO A 249 7.59 -14.62 5.06
C PRO A 249 8.19 -15.90 5.65
N THR A 250 9.12 -15.75 6.59
CA THR A 250 9.79 -16.91 7.22
C THR A 250 9.34 -17.19 8.65
N GLY A 251 8.76 -16.20 9.33
CA GLY A 251 8.49 -16.27 10.78
C GLY A 251 9.75 -16.12 11.64
N PHE A 252 10.84 -15.56 11.11
CA PHE A 252 12.08 -15.29 11.83
C PHE A 252 12.49 -13.82 11.75
N TYR A 253 13.13 -13.33 12.81
CA TYR A 253 13.79 -12.03 12.89
C TYR A 253 15.31 -12.23 12.92
N LEU A 254 16.05 -11.55 12.03
CA LEU A 254 17.51 -11.50 12.06
C LEU A 254 17.98 -10.43 13.04
N ASN A 255 18.78 -10.83 14.03
CA ASN A 255 19.41 -9.90 14.95
C ASN A 255 20.43 -8.99 14.25
N PRO A 256 20.51 -7.70 14.65
CA PRO A 256 21.46 -6.75 14.09
C PRO A 256 22.89 -7.21 14.27
N ASN A 257 23.74 -6.95 13.27
CA ASN A 257 25.18 -7.22 13.26
C ASN A 257 25.56 -8.67 13.65
N THR A 258 24.63 -9.63 13.54
CA THR A 258 24.85 -11.02 13.93
C THR A 258 24.92 -11.89 12.68
N PRO A 259 26.07 -12.54 12.36
CA PRO A 259 26.19 -13.39 11.19
C PRO A 259 25.25 -14.60 11.25
N LEU A 260 24.36 -14.71 10.26
CA LEU A 260 23.47 -15.83 10.04
C LEU A 260 24.09 -16.80 9.04
N LYS A 261 24.14 -18.08 9.42
CA LYS A 261 24.53 -19.18 8.53
C LYS A 261 23.29 -19.71 7.82
N VAL A 262 23.31 -19.70 6.49
CA VAL A 262 22.19 -20.11 5.65
C VAL A 262 22.65 -21.22 4.71
N LEU A 263 22.11 -22.43 4.88
CA LEU A 263 22.34 -23.52 3.95
C LEU A 263 21.25 -23.49 2.87
N CYS A 264 21.66 -23.37 1.60
CA CYS A 264 20.75 -23.33 0.46
C CYS A 264 20.96 -24.59 -0.41
N SER A 265 19.89 -25.27 -0.79
CA SER A 265 19.98 -26.45 -1.67
C SER A 265 20.22 -26.11 -3.14
N SER A 266 20.20 -24.83 -3.52
CA SER A 266 20.16 -24.43 -4.92
C SER A 266 21.27 -25.06 -5.73
N GLN A 267 20.86 -25.85 -6.73
CA GLN A 267 21.76 -26.48 -7.69
C GLN A 267 22.00 -25.58 -8.91
N HIS A 268 21.33 -24.42 -8.95
CA HIS A 268 21.36 -23.49 -10.07
C HIS A 268 22.66 -22.67 -10.07
N LYS A 269 23.57 -22.99 -11.00
CA LYS A 269 24.80 -22.23 -11.25
C LYS A 269 24.54 -20.87 -11.95
N SER A 270 23.40 -20.75 -12.61
CA SER A 270 22.89 -19.55 -13.30
C SER A 270 21.36 -19.56 -13.30
N GLY A 271 20.74 -18.39 -13.46
CA GLY A 271 19.27 -18.22 -13.40
C GLY A 271 18.78 -17.68 -12.05
N PRO A 272 17.46 -17.71 -11.79
CA PRO A 272 16.89 -17.26 -10.54
C PRO A 272 17.50 -17.96 -9.32
N GLN A 273 17.87 -17.17 -8.32
CA GLN A 273 18.39 -17.66 -7.04
C GLN A 273 17.59 -17.06 -5.90
N PRO A 274 17.31 -17.83 -4.83
CA PRO A 274 16.68 -17.27 -3.64
C PRO A 274 17.54 -16.19 -3.00
N GLN A 275 16.89 -15.17 -2.45
CA GLN A 275 17.52 -14.03 -1.82
C GLN A 275 16.81 -13.73 -0.50
N LEU A 276 17.56 -13.42 0.57
CA LEU A 276 16.95 -12.97 1.81
C LEU A 276 16.70 -11.46 1.75
N LEU A 277 15.50 -11.05 2.15
CA LEU A 277 15.13 -9.64 2.37
C LEU A 277 14.95 -9.40 3.87
N ILE A 278 15.52 -8.32 4.39
CA ILE A 278 15.48 -8.01 5.82
C ILE A 278 14.67 -6.73 6.08
N GLY A 279 13.68 -6.84 6.97
CA GLY A 279 12.81 -5.73 7.36
C GLY A 279 11.52 -5.65 6.54
N THR A 280 10.58 -4.83 7.00
CA THR A 280 9.20 -4.79 6.49
C THR A 280 8.86 -3.36 6.05
N PRO A 281 8.39 -3.12 4.82
CA PRO A 281 8.12 -1.78 4.33
C PRO A 281 7.09 -1.04 5.17
N ALA A 282 7.41 0.20 5.55
CA ALA A 282 6.56 1.10 6.34
C ALA A 282 6.07 0.57 7.69
N LEU A 283 6.59 -0.56 8.18
CA LEU A 283 6.24 -1.09 9.49
C LEU A 283 6.50 -0.03 10.56
N GLY A 284 5.51 0.28 11.41
CA GLY A 284 5.64 1.23 12.50
C GLY A 284 6.73 0.82 13.49
N ASP A 285 7.44 1.80 14.06
CA ASP A 285 8.34 1.52 15.18
C ASP A 285 7.52 1.33 16.47
N PRO A 286 7.73 0.23 17.20
CA PRO A 286 6.96 -0.03 18.41
C PRO A 286 7.19 0.96 19.55
N ASP A 287 8.32 1.66 19.58
CA ASP A 287 8.61 2.66 20.62
C ASP A 287 8.13 4.06 20.24
N SER A 288 7.74 4.28 18.98
CA SER A 288 7.37 5.58 18.45
C SER A 288 6.32 5.45 17.36
N ASP A 289 5.10 5.89 17.68
CA ASP A 289 3.99 5.98 16.72
C ASP A 289 4.24 7.02 15.62
N ARG A 290 5.39 7.70 15.58
CA ARG A 290 5.74 8.69 14.55
C ARG A 290 6.82 8.18 13.60
N GLU A 291 7.43 7.04 13.89
CA GLU A 291 8.56 6.51 13.14
C GLU A 291 8.17 5.17 12.51
N SER A 292 8.76 4.89 11.35
CA SER A 292 8.76 3.54 10.77
C SER A 292 10.08 2.86 11.12
N ARG A 293 10.09 1.53 11.12
CA ARG A 293 11.31 0.74 11.18
C ARG A 293 12.24 1.12 10.02
N PRO A 294 13.55 1.21 10.27
CA PRO A 294 14.51 1.72 9.29
C PRO A 294 14.77 0.73 8.15
N ASN A 295 14.70 -0.58 8.42
CA ASN A 295 14.88 -1.62 7.42
C ASN A 295 13.55 -1.89 6.69
N SER A 296 13.56 -1.62 5.40
CA SER A 296 12.44 -1.83 4.48
C SER A 296 12.91 -2.69 3.32
N LEU A 297 12.90 -4.02 3.50
CA LEU A 297 13.37 -5.02 2.52
C LEU A 297 14.82 -4.78 2.06
N GLU A 298 15.75 -4.71 3.01
CA GLU A 298 17.18 -4.75 2.69
C GLU A 298 17.49 -6.05 1.95
N GLU A 299 17.85 -5.95 0.67
CA GLU A 299 18.16 -7.09 -0.17
C GLU A 299 19.59 -7.57 0.09
N LEU A 300 19.74 -8.79 0.63
CA LEU A 300 21.07 -9.39 0.82
C LEU A 300 21.55 -10.05 -0.48
N PRO A 301 22.84 -10.39 -0.65
CA PRO A 301 23.30 -11.08 -1.86
C PRO A 301 22.52 -12.37 -2.15
N PRO A 302 22.27 -12.72 -3.43
CA PRO A 302 21.63 -13.98 -3.79
C PRO A 302 22.36 -15.20 -3.18
N LEU A 303 21.58 -16.15 -2.66
CA LEU A 303 22.09 -17.34 -2.01
C LEU A 303 22.67 -18.30 -3.05
N LYS A 304 23.91 -18.75 -2.82
CA LYS A 304 24.55 -19.80 -3.60
C LYS A 304 24.22 -21.16 -3.01
N GLY A 305 24.26 -22.21 -3.83
CA GLY A 305 24.21 -23.59 -3.32
C GLY A 305 25.28 -23.84 -2.26
N GLY A 306 24.89 -24.48 -1.15
CA GLY A 306 25.73 -24.70 0.00
C GLY A 306 25.60 -23.62 1.09
N LEU A 307 26.67 -23.45 1.88
CA LEU A 307 26.67 -22.55 3.03
C LEU A 307 26.92 -21.10 2.60
N ASN A 308 26.04 -20.21 3.05
CA ASN A 308 26.15 -18.76 2.93
C ASN A 308 26.26 -18.16 4.33
N ILE A 309 26.98 -17.04 4.45
CA ILE A 309 27.04 -16.25 5.69
C ILE A 309 26.57 -14.85 5.33
N VAL A 310 25.51 -14.41 6.00
CA VAL A 310 24.86 -13.13 5.74
C VAL A 310 24.63 -12.38 7.05
N SER A 311 24.51 -11.07 7.00
CA SER A 311 24.23 -10.23 8.17
C SER A 311 23.56 -8.95 7.71
N SER A 312 22.79 -8.32 8.61
CA SER A 312 22.21 -7.00 8.42
C SER A 312 22.64 -6.09 9.58
N PRO A 313 23.10 -4.85 9.33
CA PRO A 313 23.50 -3.95 10.40
C PRO A 313 22.37 -3.62 11.38
N ILE A 314 21.13 -3.52 10.88
CA ILE A 314 19.96 -3.12 11.68
C ILE A 314 19.08 -4.32 12.05
N GLY A 315 19.14 -5.41 11.28
CA GLY A 315 18.27 -6.56 11.49
C GLY A 315 16.82 -6.29 11.09
N GLY A 316 15.97 -7.30 11.24
CA GLY A 316 14.58 -7.22 10.79
C GLY A 316 13.94 -8.58 10.54
N ILE A 317 12.64 -8.56 10.26
CA ILE A 317 11.91 -9.77 9.83
C ILE A 317 12.52 -10.26 8.52
N ILE A 318 12.80 -11.56 8.45
CA ILE A 318 13.40 -12.22 7.30
C ILE A 318 12.27 -12.63 6.35
N TYR A 319 12.42 -12.28 5.08
CA TYR A 319 11.63 -12.79 3.96
C TYR A 319 12.56 -13.47 2.96
N VAL A 320 12.01 -14.32 2.11
CA VAL A 320 12.72 -14.93 0.98
C VAL A 320 12.07 -14.47 -0.31
N ARG A 321 12.85 -13.82 -1.17
CA ARG A 321 12.46 -13.60 -2.57
C ARG A 321 13.03 -14.71 -3.42
N TYR A 322 12.17 -15.38 -4.17
CA TYR A 322 12.58 -16.33 -5.20
C TYR A 322 11.59 -16.19 -6.35
N THR A 323 12.02 -15.58 -7.45
CA THR A 323 11.11 -15.19 -8.53
C THR A 323 11.55 -15.73 -9.89
N SER A 324 10.59 -16.10 -10.73
CA SER A 324 10.82 -16.56 -12.09
C SER A 324 9.70 -16.11 -13.00
N ASP A 325 10.07 -15.49 -14.12
CA ASP A 325 9.12 -15.10 -15.20
C ASP A 325 9.20 -16.05 -16.40
N SER A 326 9.82 -17.22 -16.21
CA SER A 326 9.96 -18.26 -17.23
C SER A 326 8.69 -19.12 -17.31
N ASP A 327 8.34 -19.54 -18.53
CA ASP A 327 7.29 -20.56 -18.76
C ASP A 327 7.63 -21.91 -18.11
N THR A 328 8.90 -22.14 -17.80
CA THR A 328 9.37 -23.28 -17.02
C THR A 328 9.71 -22.84 -15.60
N TRP A 329 8.87 -23.26 -14.65
CA TRP A 329 9.09 -23.00 -13.23
C TRP A 329 10.32 -23.75 -12.72
N PRO A 330 11.25 -23.08 -12.02
CA PRO A 330 12.37 -23.76 -11.41
C PRO A 330 11.87 -24.67 -10.27
N ARG A 331 12.68 -25.66 -9.91
CA ARG A 331 12.33 -26.55 -8.80
C ARG A 331 12.34 -25.76 -7.48
N PRO A 332 11.54 -26.18 -6.48
CA PRO A 332 11.60 -25.57 -5.17
C PRO A 332 13.00 -25.72 -4.56
N ASP A 333 13.45 -24.68 -3.87
CA ASP A 333 14.71 -24.69 -3.12
C ASP A 333 14.46 -24.76 -1.62
N PHE A 334 15.40 -25.37 -0.90
CA PHE A 334 15.40 -25.47 0.55
C PHE A 334 16.39 -24.47 1.13
N ILE A 335 15.91 -23.68 2.09
CA ILE A 335 16.71 -22.71 2.83
C ILE A 335 16.66 -23.07 4.31
N HIS A 336 17.81 -23.37 4.91
CA HIS A 336 17.92 -23.66 6.34
C HIS A 336 18.64 -22.54 7.09
N LEU A 337 17.93 -21.91 8.04
CA LEU A 337 18.42 -20.83 8.89
C LEU A 337 19.07 -21.41 10.16
N SER A 338 20.40 -21.46 10.17
CA SER A 338 21.18 -22.11 11.25
C SER A 338 21.53 -21.17 12.38
N GLY A 339 21.53 -21.70 13.61
CA GLY A 339 22.01 -21.01 14.81
C GLY A 339 21.10 -19.86 15.28
N ASP A 340 21.57 -19.13 16.28
CA ASP A 340 20.75 -18.19 17.07
C ASP A 340 20.70 -16.76 16.49
N ALA A 341 21.31 -16.51 15.34
CA ALA A 341 21.24 -15.19 14.70
C ALA A 341 19.81 -14.84 14.26
N ALA A 342 19.06 -15.85 13.79
CA ALA A 342 17.64 -15.75 13.47
C ALA A 342 16.82 -16.24 14.67
N GLN A 343 15.94 -15.39 15.19
CA GLN A 343 15.07 -15.71 16.31
C GLN A 343 13.63 -15.89 15.83
N PRO A 344 12.91 -16.94 16.24
CA PRO A 344 11.53 -17.12 15.83
C PRO A 344 10.64 -16.03 16.45
N ILE A 345 9.68 -15.56 15.66
CA ILE A 345 8.63 -14.61 16.06
C ILE A 345 7.25 -15.26 15.89
N PRO A 346 6.18 -14.73 16.51
CA PRO A 346 4.84 -15.27 16.31
C PRO A 346 4.50 -15.24 14.83
N PHE A 347 4.15 -16.40 14.29
CA PHE A 347 3.89 -16.56 12.87
C PHE A 347 2.76 -17.56 12.66
N PHE A 348 1.66 -17.08 12.10
CA PHE A 348 0.50 -17.88 11.77
C PHE A 348 0.45 -18.12 10.26
N ILE A 349 0.32 -19.38 9.87
CA ILE A 349 0.13 -19.80 8.47
C ILE A 349 -1.25 -20.44 8.37
N GLU A 350 -2.07 -19.90 7.48
CA GLU A 350 -3.37 -20.44 7.10
C GLU A 350 -3.33 -21.95 6.84
N GLY A 351 -4.29 -22.68 7.42
CA GLY A 351 -4.43 -24.12 7.26
C GLY A 351 -3.30 -24.97 7.88
N GLN A 352 -2.25 -24.36 8.46
CA GLN A 352 -1.12 -25.08 9.07
C GLN A 352 -0.97 -24.78 10.56
N THR A 353 -1.10 -23.52 10.97
CA THR A 353 -0.97 -23.13 12.37
C THR A 353 -2.33 -23.24 13.06
N THR A 354 -2.36 -23.91 14.20
CA THR A 354 -3.58 -24.01 15.01
C THR A 354 -3.74 -22.80 15.93
N GLU A 355 -4.98 -22.46 16.28
CA GLU A 355 -5.30 -21.43 17.30
C GLU A 355 -4.56 -21.64 18.62
N ARG A 356 -4.38 -22.90 19.03
CA ARG A 356 -3.62 -23.23 20.24
C ARG A 356 -2.14 -22.85 20.12
N GLN A 357 -1.51 -23.16 18.98
CA GLN A 357 -0.12 -22.78 18.72
C GLN A 357 0.02 -21.25 18.62
N TRP A 358 -0.95 -20.58 18.01
CA TRP A 358 -0.98 -19.12 17.91
C TRP A 358 -0.97 -18.47 19.29
N LYS A 359 -1.93 -18.84 20.14
CA LYS A 359 -2.03 -18.33 21.52
C LYS A 359 -0.74 -18.59 22.31
N GLN A 360 -0.17 -19.79 22.18
CA GLN A 360 1.10 -20.12 22.82
C GLN A 360 2.27 -19.23 22.38
N MET A 361 2.39 -18.91 21.08
CA MET A 361 3.41 -17.98 20.60
C MET A 361 3.18 -16.55 21.12
N LEU A 362 1.91 -16.12 21.22
CA LEU A 362 1.56 -14.80 21.74
C LEU A 362 1.88 -14.66 23.22
N ASP A 363 1.54 -15.67 24.05
CA ASP A 363 1.85 -15.70 25.48
C ASP A 363 3.34 -15.49 25.79
N LEU A 364 4.22 -15.97 24.90
CA LEU A 364 5.67 -15.90 25.04
C LEU A 364 6.28 -14.58 24.55
N THR A 365 5.54 -13.80 23.76
CA THR A 365 6.05 -12.57 23.14
C THR A 365 5.39 -11.31 23.67
N THR A 366 4.17 -11.41 24.23
CA THR A 366 3.43 -10.29 24.82
C THR A 366 2.40 -10.75 25.87
N LYS A 367 2.01 -9.85 26.79
CA LYS A 367 0.97 -10.08 27.82
C LYS A 367 -0.48 -9.94 27.27
N TYR A 368 -0.74 -10.15 25.98
CA TYR A 368 -2.02 -9.81 25.33
C TYR A 368 -2.63 -10.93 24.46
N ALA A 369 -2.34 -12.20 24.77
CA ALA A 369 -3.07 -13.34 24.21
C ALA A 369 -4.59 -13.28 24.44
N ASP A 370 -5.04 -12.40 25.35
CA ASP A 370 -6.44 -12.18 25.72
C ASP A 370 -7.29 -11.40 24.70
N LYS A 371 -6.73 -10.91 23.59
CA LYS A 371 -7.51 -10.30 22.49
C LYS A 371 -7.93 -11.30 21.40
N GLY A 372 -7.60 -12.59 21.60
CA GLY A 372 -7.60 -13.64 20.58
C GLY A 372 -8.95 -13.88 19.91
N GLN A 373 -9.14 -13.23 18.77
CA GLN A 373 -10.04 -13.69 17.71
C GLN A 373 -9.43 -14.88 16.97
N ASP A 374 -10.26 -15.61 16.24
CA ASP A 374 -9.83 -16.68 15.36
C ASP A 374 -9.00 -16.12 14.19
N GLN A 375 -7.71 -16.49 14.16
CA GLN A 375 -6.75 -15.96 13.21
C GLN A 375 -6.98 -16.54 11.80
N GLN A 376 -7.53 -17.75 11.71
CA GLN A 376 -7.98 -18.32 10.44
C GLN A 376 -9.12 -17.49 9.84
N SER A 377 -10.18 -17.20 10.61
CA SER A 377 -11.27 -16.32 10.17
C SER A 377 -10.80 -14.93 9.72
N LEU A 378 -9.74 -14.40 10.34
CA LEU A 378 -9.14 -13.14 9.90
C LEU A 378 -8.51 -13.25 8.51
N LEU A 379 -7.71 -14.29 8.30
CA LEU A 379 -7.10 -14.55 6.99
C LEU A 379 -8.16 -14.78 5.92
N ASP A 380 -9.18 -15.60 6.22
CA ASP A 380 -10.31 -15.83 5.32
C ASP A 380 -11.02 -14.52 4.95
N THR A 381 -11.24 -13.63 5.93
CA THR A 381 -11.88 -12.32 5.68
C THR A 381 -11.05 -11.43 4.75
N HIS A 382 -9.72 -11.40 4.90
CA HIS A 382 -8.86 -10.66 3.96
C HIS A 382 -8.84 -11.32 2.58
N ALA A 383 -8.88 -12.65 2.51
CA ALA A 383 -9.00 -13.39 1.25
C ALA A 383 -10.33 -13.09 0.54
N GLU A 384 -11.44 -12.96 1.26
CA GLU A 384 -12.75 -12.53 0.75
C GLU A 384 -12.70 -11.14 0.12
N ILE A 385 -12.02 -10.16 0.76
CA ILE A 385 -11.82 -8.83 0.16
C ILE A 385 -11.05 -8.93 -1.16
N ILE A 386 -9.92 -9.64 -1.15
CA ILE A 386 -9.07 -9.82 -2.34
C ILE A 386 -9.87 -10.51 -3.45
N TYR A 387 -10.65 -11.54 -3.11
CA TYR A 387 -11.53 -12.24 -4.04
C TYR A 387 -12.56 -11.30 -4.67
N ALA A 388 -13.29 -10.53 -3.87
CA ALA A 388 -14.31 -9.59 -4.36
C ALA A 388 -13.73 -8.57 -5.34
N GLN A 389 -12.56 -8.03 -5.02
CA GLN A 389 -11.89 -7.06 -5.88
C GLN A 389 -11.27 -7.69 -7.14
N ASN A 390 -10.69 -8.88 -7.03
CA ASN A 390 -10.19 -9.64 -8.20
C ASN A 390 -11.34 -9.97 -9.16
N LYS A 391 -12.49 -10.39 -8.62
CA LYS A 391 -13.69 -10.66 -9.41
C LYS A 391 -14.12 -9.41 -10.18
N MET A 392 -14.18 -8.24 -9.53
CA MET A 392 -14.50 -6.96 -10.19
C MET A 392 -13.50 -6.58 -11.29
N SER A 393 -12.22 -6.94 -11.14
CA SER A 393 -11.20 -6.80 -12.20
C SER A 393 -11.31 -7.87 -13.30
N GLY A 394 -12.33 -8.74 -13.27
CA GLY A 394 -12.51 -9.83 -14.23
C GLY A 394 -11.40 -10.88 -14.14
N LEU A 395 -10.87 -11.15 -12.94
CA LEU A 395 -9.85 -12.16 -12.67
C LEU A 395 -10.48 -13.39 -11.98
N SER A 396 -10.03 -14.58 -12.36
CA SER A 396 -10.33 -15.85 -11.66
C SER A 396 -9.09 -16.73 -11.58
N PHE A 397 -9.04 -17.71 -10.66
CA PHE A 397 -7.88 -18.59 -10.56
C PHE A 397 -7.76 -19.58 -11.73
N ASP A 398 -8.89 -19.92 -12.33
CA ASP A 398 -9.06 -20.93 -13.39
C ASP A 398 -9.20 -20.33 -14.79
N ALA A 399 -8.98 -19.02 -14.96
CA ALA A 399 -9.10 -18.37 -16.26
C ALA A 399 -8.20 -19.03 -17.31
N SER A 400 -8.77 -19.34 -18.48
CA SER A 400 -8.05 -20.02 -19.56
C SER A 400 -6.90 -19.15 -20.08
N ASP A 401 -7.16 -17.86 -20.32
CA ASP A 401 -6.16 -16.87 -20.69
C ASP A 401 -5.31 -16.48 -19.47
N PRO A 402 -3.99 -16.70 -19.48
CA PRO A 402 -3.12 -16.34 -18.35
C PRO A 402 -3.18 -14.87 -17.97
N ARG A 403 -3.55 -13.96 -18.89
CA ARG A 403 -3.72 -12.53 -18.57
C ARG A 403 -4.89 -12.28 -17.63
N ASP A 404 -5.88 -13.16 -17.59
CA ASP A 404 -7.07 -13.01 -16.77
C ASP A 404 -7.02 -13.87 -15.50
N ARG A 405 -5.90 -14.55 -15.23
CA ARG A 405 -5.70 -15.28 -13.99
C ARG A 405 -5.43 -14.35 -12.81
N ALA A 406 -6.07 -14.62 -11.68
CA ALA A 406 -5.71 -13.96 -10.41
C ALA A 406 -4.24 -14.22 -10.08
N SER A 407 -3.55 -13.21 -9.55
CA SER A 407 -2.14 -13.33 -9.17
C SER A 407 -1.94 -14.38 -8.08
N GLU A 408 -0.80 -15.06 -8.10
CA GLU A 408 -0.31 -15.83 -6.94
C GLU A 408 0.28 -14.91 -5.86
N LEU A 409 0.70 -13.71 -6.23
CA LEU A 409 1.21 -12.71 -5.29
C LEU A 409 0.07 -12.16 -4.42
N ARG A 410 0.44 -11.55 -3.29
CA ARG A 410 -0.51 -10.88 -2.40
C ARG A 410 0.03 -9.52 -1.97
N PRO A 411 -0.81 -8.48 -1.87
CA PRO A 411 -0.42 -7.26 -1.19
C PRO A 411 -0.29 -7.53 0.32
N MET A 412 0.81 -7.08 0.92
CA MET A 412 1.00 -7.12 2.37
C MET A 412 0.02 -6.15 3.05
N VAL A 413 -0.35 -6.47 4.28
CA VAL A 413 -0.97 -5.48 5.19
C VAL A 413 -0.01 -5.21 6.34
N VAL A 414 0.18 -3.94 6.67
CA VAL A 414 1.12 -3.52 7.72
C VAL A 414 0.52 -2.41 8.58
N GLU A 415 0.73 -2.50 9.90
CA GLU A 415 0.55 -1.35 10.78
C GLU A 415 1.73 -0.40 10.60
N THR A 416 1.47 0.82 10.13
CA THR A 416 2.47 1.87 9.92
C THR A 416 2.48 2.87 11.09
N LYS A 417 3.35 3.88 10.99
CA LYS A 417 3.33 5.03 11.88
C LYS A 417 2.02 5.82 11.75
N ARG A 418 1.73 6.68 12.74
CA ARG A 418 0.66 7.68 12.71
C ARG A 418 0.74 8.49 11.41
N GLY A 419 -0.42 8.66 10.80
CA GLY A 419 -0.61 9.33 9.53
C GLY A 419 -1.95 8.93 8.95
N ASN A 420 -2.06 8.97 7.63
CA ASN A 420 -3.22 8.45 6.93
C ASN A 420 -2.95 7.01 6.47
N PRO A 421 -4.01 6.19 6.34
CA PRO A 421 -3.97 5.00 5.49
C PRO A 421 -3.31 5.30 4.14
N ASN A 422 -2.55 4.35 3.61
CA ASN A 422 -1.97 4.47 2.27
C ASN A 422 -1.57 3.13 1.68
N ALA A 423 -1.61 3.06 0.35
CA ALA A 423 -1.15 1.94 -0.45
C ALA A 423 0.09 2.34 -1.25
N TYR A 424 1.03 1.41 -1.37
CA TYR A 424 2.19 1.56 -2.23
C TYR A 424 2.67 0.20 -2.72
N THR A 425 3.76 0.19 -3.49
CA THR A 425 4.49 -1.04 -3.84
C THR A 425 4.64 -1.94 -2.60
N TYR A 426 4.17 -3.18 -2.79
CA TYR A 426 4.08 -4.33 -1.90
C TYR A 426 2.94 -4.31 -0.88
N ARG A 427 2.37 -3.16 -0.49
CA ARG A 427 1.59 -3.08 0.75
C ARG A 427 0.39 -2.12 0.74
N ALA A 428 -0.62 -2.47 1.54
CA ALA A 428 -1.56 -1.55 2.16
C ALA A 428 -1.11 -1.29 3.62
N ALA A 429 -1.11 -0.05 4.06
CA ALA A 429 -0.67 0.33 5.39
C ALA A 429 -1.77 1.09 6.15
N MET A 430 -2.05 0.66 7.39
CA MET A 430 -2.94 1.40 8.30
C MET A 430 -2.16 1.99 9.47
N PRO A 431 -2.41 3.25 9.85
CA PRO A 431 -1.82 3.83 11.04
C PRO A 431 -2.50 3.25 12.29
N PRO A 432 -1.94 3.48 13.50
CA PRO A 432 -2.46 2.91 14.73
C PRO A 432 -3.87 3.39 15.11
N THR A 433 -4.40 4.44 14.47
CA THR A 433 -5.78 4.92 14.66
C THR A 433 -6.82 4.07 13.91
N TYR A 434 -6.37 3.21 12.98
CA TYR A 434 -7.19 2.32 12.17
C TYR A 434 -6.65 0.87 12.21
N ASP A 435 -5.91 0.51 13.26
CA ASP A 435 -5.29 -0.81 13.39
C ASP A 435 -6.34 -1.95 13.48
N ASP A 436 -7.47 -1.67 14.11
CA ASP A 436 -8.65 -2.55 14.16
C ASP A 436 -9.12 -3.00 12.75
N SER A 437 -8.88 -2.18 11.73
CA SER A 437 -9.21 -2.44 10.33
C SER A 437 -8.22 -3.38 9.64
N ILE A 438 -7.12 -3.74 10.32
CA ILE A 438 -6.19 -4.80 9.91
C ILE A 438 -6.54 -6.11 10.61
N TRP A 439 -6.73 -6.06 11.93
CA TRP A 439 -6.68 -7.26 12.74
C TRP A 439 -8.01 -7.66 13.35
N TRP A 440 -9.08 -6.87 13.36
CA TRP A 440 -10.34 -7.26 14.03
C TRP A 440 -11.44 -7.61 13.02
N VAL A 441 -11.83 -8.88 12.92
CA VAL A 441 -12.74 -9.40 11.87
C VAL A 441 -14.00 -8.56 11.65
N PRO A 442 -14.81 -8.22 12.70
CA PRO A 442 -15.99 -7.37 12.52
C PRO A 442 -15.69 -6.04 11.84
N ARG A 443 -14.55 -5.43 12.14
CA ARG A 443 -14.13 -4.17 11.52
C ARG A 443 -13.59 -4.37 10.12
N VAL A 444 -12.79 -5.41 9.86
CA VAL A 444 -12.28 -5.71 8.51
C VAL A 444 -13.44 -5.90 7.52
N ARG A 445 -14.55 -6.52 7.97
CA ARG A 445 -15.79 -6.73 7.20
C ARG A 445 -16.62 -5.47 6.95
N THR A 446 -16.27 -4.32 7.52
CA THR A 446 -16.98 -3.05 7.32
C THR A 446 -16.05 -1.87 7.02
N SER A 447 -14.75 -2.12 6.90
CA SER A 447 -13.74 -1.06 6.81
C SER A 447 -13.57 -0.56 5.38
N TRP A 448 -14.22 0.56 5.06
CA TRP A 448 -13.99 1.27 3.80
C TRP A 448 -12.52 1.59 3.55
N GLY A 449 -11.78 2.04 4.58
CA GLY A 449 -10.34 2.33 4.48
C GLY A 449 -9.53 1.13 3.99
N MET A 450 -9.65 -0.03 4.65
CA MET A 450 -9.00 -1.27 4.21
C MET A 450 -9.35 -1.69 2.78
N TRP A 451 -10.63 -1.65 2.43
CA TRP A 451 -11.04 -1.98 1.07
C TRP A 451 -10.46 -1.00 0.04
N HIS A 452 -10.43 0.28 0.39
CA HIS A 452 -9.88 1.35 -0.43
C HIS A 452 -8.36 1.16 -0.65
N GLU A 453 -7.58 0.90 0.39
CA GLU A 453 -6.14 0.66 0.25
C GLU A 453 -5.83 -0.59 -0.59
N TYR A 454 -6.62 -1.65 -0.46
CA TYR A 454 -6.53 -2.79 -1.37
C TYR A 454 -7.01 -2.46 -2.79
N GLY A 455 -7.94 -1.53 -2.96
CA GLY A 455 -8.40 -1.09 -4.27
C GLY A 455 -7.30 -0.38 -5.06
N HIS A 456 -6.46 0.42 -4.41
CA HIS A 456 -5.32 1.09 -5.05
C HIS A 456 -4.37 0.10 -5.73
N GLN A 457 -4.19 -1.07 -5.12
CA GLN A 457 -3.37 -2.17 -5.65
C GLN A 457 -3.91 -2.76 -6.97
N ARG A 458 -5.11 -2.37 -7.40
CA ARG A 458 -5.81 -2.91 -8.58
C ARG A 458 -6.14 -1.88 -9.64
N GLN A 459 -5.81 -0.60 -9.43
CA GLN A 459 -6.15 0.43 -10.43
C GLN A 459 -5.38 0.24 -11.73
N HIS A 460 -6.11 0.28 -12.85
CA HIS A 460 -5.55 0.18 -14.20
C HIS A 460 -4.99 1.52 -14.69
N VAL A 461 -4.04 2.08 -13.91
CA VAL A 461 -3.42 3.38 -14.16
C VAL A 461 -2.82 3.51 -15.56
N PRO A 462 -2.10 2.51 -16.11
CA PRO A 462 -1.46 2.67 -17.42
C PRO A 462 -2.42 2.81 -18.61
N THR A 463 -3.73 2.57 -18.46
CA THR A 463 -4.66 2.51 -19.60
C THR A 463 -5.85 3.46 -19.49
N TRP A 464 -6.69 3.35 -18.47
CA TRP A 464 -7.97 4.08 -18.44
C TRP A 464 -8.16 4.99 -17.21
N SER A 465 -7.22 5.00 -16.25
CA SER A 465 -7.25 5.95 -15.14
C SER A 465 -6.36 7.17 -15.42
N TRP A 466 -6.97 8.31 -15.75
CA TRP A 466 -6.28 9.59 -15.98
C TRP A 466 -6.11 10.41 -14.69
N SER A 467 -5.59 11.64 -14.80
CA SER A 467 -5.28 12.52 -13.65
C SER A 467 -6.53 12.85 -12.87
N GLY A 468 -6.40 12.98 -11.56
CA GLY A 468 -7.54 13.26 -10.68
C GLY A 468 -8.51 12.08 -10.49
N LEU A 469 -8.15 10.86 -10.93
CA LEU A 469 -8.94 9.64 -10.69
C LEU A 469 -8.35 8.67 -9.66
N ALA A 470 -7.15 8.94 -9.14
CA ALA A 470 -6.49 8.05 -8.17
C ALA A 470 -7.41 7.71 -6.99
N GLU A 471 -8.10 8.71 -6.43
CA GLU A 471 -9.04 8.56 -5.32
C GLU A 471 -10.50 8.27 -5.74
N VAL A 472 -10.74 8.07 -7.04
CA VAL A 472 -12.07 7.81 -7.60
C VAL A 472 -12.19 6.35 -8.04
N THR A 473 -11.33 5.90 -8.95
CA THR A 473 -11.45 4.57 -9.56
C THR A 473 -11.08 3.45 -8.58
N VAL A 474 -10.29 3.75 -7.55
CA VAL A 474 -10.05 2.87 -6.40
C VAL A 474 -11.37 2.40 -5.76
N ASN A 475 -12.36 3.27 -5.69
CA ASN A 475 -13.61 2.99 -4.99
C ASN A 475 -14.56 2.08 -5.80
N ILE A 476 -14.26 1.76 -7.06
CA ILE A 476 -14.95 0.67 -7.79
C ILE A 476 -14.70 -0.67 -7.05
N TYR A 477 -13.49 -0.86 -6.52
CA TYR A 477 -13.10 -2.05 -5.76
C TYR A 477 -13.61 -1.99 -4.32
N SER A 478 -13.62 -0.81 -3.68
CA SER A 478 -14.23 -0.63 -2.35
C SER A 478 -15.72 -0.97 -2.37
N LEU A 479 -16.45 -0.49 -3.38
CA LEU A 479 -17.85 -0.83 -3.60
C LEU A 479 -18.07 -2.32 -3.85
N ALA A 480 -17.13 -2.99 -4.56
CA ALA A 480 -17.20 -4.43 -4.80
C ALA A 480 -17.04 -5.24 -3.50
N ALA A 481 -16.07 -4.87 -2.65
CA ALA A 481 -15.88 -5.49 -1.34
C ALA A 481 -17.09 -5.26 -0.41
N MET A 482 -17.61 -4.03 -0.37
CA MET A 482 -18.81 -3.70 0.40
C MET A 482 -20.00 -4.60 0.03
N ARG A 483 -20.29 -4.73 -1.27
CA ARG A 483 -21.38 -5.61 -1.77
C ARG A 483 -21.12 -7.10 -1.55
N HIS A 484 -19.86 -7.50 -1.41
CA HIS A 484 -19.52 -8.89 -1.10
C HIS A 484 -19.90 -9.26 0.33
N PHE A 485 -19.67 -8.37 1.29
CA PHE A 485 -20.03 -8.59 2.70
C PHE A 485 -21.51 -8.34 2.99
N ASP A 486 -22.13 -7.38 2.29
CA ASP A 486 -23.56 -7.12 2.36
C ASP A 486 -24.08 -6.75 0.95
N PRO A 487 -24.82 -7.65 0.27
CA PRO A 487 -25.38 -7.38 -1.05
C PRO A 487 -26.34 -6.19 -1.11
N ASN A 488 -26.93 -5.80 0.02
CA ASN A 488 -27.83 -4.64 0.11
C ASN A 488 -27.09 -3.35 0.46
N ALA A 489 -25.83 -3.42 0.92
CA ALA A 489 -25.06 -2.25 1.28
C ALA A 489 -24.76 -1.38 0.06
N HIS A 490 -24.80 -0.08 0.30
CA HIS A 490 -24.54 0.93 -0.70
C HIS A 490 -23.83 2.13 -0.07
N GLN A 491 -23.18 2.95 -0.90
CA GLN A 491 -22.63 4.23 -0.43
C GLN A 491 -23.75 5.22 -0.06
N ASP A 492 -23.37 6.33 0.56
CA ASP A 492 -24.32 7.33 1.03
C ASP A 492 -25.12 7.95 -0.14
N VAL A 493 -26.45 7.90 -0.05
CA VAL A 493 -27.38 8.44 -1.04
C VAL A 493 -27.16 9.93 -1.31
N LYS A 494 -26.55 10.67 -0.37
CA LYS A 494 -26.20 12.09 -0.58
C LYS A 494 -25.35 12.30 -1.83
N TYR A 495 -24.44 11.37 -2.16
CA TYR A 495 -23.57 11.50 -3.32
C TYR A 495 -24.35 11.36 -4.63
N TRP A 496 -25.37 10.50 -4.66
CA TRP A 496 -26.31 10.45 -5.78
C TRP A 496 -27.11 11.76 -5.90
N ASN A 497 -27.59 12.29 -4.78
CA ASN A 497 -28.36 13.53 -4.78
C ASN A 497 -27.52 14.74 -5.23
N GLU A 498 -26.24 14.80 -4.87
CA GLU A 498 -25.30 15.82 -5.35
C GLU A 498 -24.97 15.64 -6.84
N ALA A 499 -24.77 14.39 -7.30
CA ALA A 499 -24.60 14.08 -8.70
C ALA A 499 -25.82 14.52 -9.55
N LYS A 500 -27.04 14.30 -9.07
CA LYS A 500 -28.27 14.78 -9.73
C LYS A 500 -28.26 16.30 -9.90
N LYS A 501 -27.87 17.05 -8.86
CA LYS A 501 -27.75 18.53 -8.94
C LYS A 501 -26.73 18.94 -9.99
N TYR A 502 -25.56 18.30 -10.01
CA TYR A 502 -24.53 18.56 -11.02
C TYR A 502 -25.02 18.26 -12.45
N LEU A 503 -25.68 17.11 -12.65
CA LEU A 503 -26.21 16.70 -13.95
C LEU A 503 -27.32 17.63 -14.47
N ALA A 504 -28.03 18.32 -13.57
CA ALA A 504 -29.06 19.30 -13.90
C ALA A 504 -28.51 20.68 -14.29
N GLU A 505 -27.22 20.98 -14.05
CA GLU A 505 -26.61 22.24 -14.47
C GLU A 505 -26.58 22.38 -16.02
N PRO A 506 -26.46 23.60 -16.55
CA PRO A 506 -26.18 23.80 -17.97
C PRO A 506 -24.83 23.19 -18.38
N ASP A 507 -24.74 22.64 -19.60
CA ASP A 507 -23.53 21.97 -20.08
C ASP A 507 -22.28 22.86 -20.06
N SER A 508 -22.42 24.17 -20.21
CA SER A 508 -21.32 25.14 -20.12
C SER A 508 -20.65 25.19 -18.73
N LYS A 509 -21.32 24.73 -17.68
CA LYS A 509 -20.78 24.65 -16.31
C LYS A 509 -20.27 23.26 -15.96
N LYS A 510 -20.52 22.25 -16.79
CA LYS A 510 -20.10 20.88 -16.53
C LYS A 510 -18.67 20.67 -16.98
N ASP A 511 -17.81 20.44 -16.01
CA ASP A 511 -16.44 19.98 -16.22
C ASP A 511 -16.19 18.81 -15.28
N PHE A 512 -16.00 17.61 -15.82
CA PHE A 512 -15.81 16.43 -14.96
C PHE A 512 -14.48 16.50 -14.20
N ASP A 513 -13.43 17.03 -14.80
CA ASP A 513 -12.11 17.07 -14.18
C ASP A 513 -12.05 18.20 -13.14
N ASN A 514 -12.50 19.39 -13.56
CA ASN A 514 -12.32 20.66 -12.85
C ASN A 514 -13.59 21.23 -12.23
N GLY A 515 -14.73 20.53 -12.35
CA GLY A 515 -16.03 21.02 -11.90
C GLY A 515 -16.06 21.45 -10.43
N ALA A 516 -17.02 22.35 -10.14
CA ALA A 516 -17.29 22.96 -8.85
C ALA A 516 -17.90 21.96 -7.84
N PHE A 517 -17.12 20.96 -7.49
CA PHE A 517 -17.38 20.10 -6.36
C PHE A 517 -16.42 20.52 -5.24
N GLU A 518 -16.94 20.88 -4.06
CA GLU A 518 -16.13 21.31 -2.93
C GLU A 518 -15.79 20.12 -2.02
N GLY A 519 -14.54 20.06 -1.56
CA GLY A 519 -14.08 19.10 -0.55
C GLY A 519 -14.12 17.62 -0.98
N TYR A 520 -14.21 16.72 0.01
CA TYR A 520 -14.17 15.26 -0.15
C TYR A 520 -15.34 14.71 -0.98
N ASN A 521 -16.48 15.41 -0.99
CA ASN A 521 -17.68 15.02 -1.76
C ASN A 521 -17.42 14.96 -3.27
N LYS A 522 -16.45 15.74 -3.78
CA LYS A 522 -16.02 15.72 -5.19
C LYS A 522 -15.70 14.31 -5.70
N LEU A 523 -15.02 13.51 -4.89
CA LEU A 523 -14.53 12.20 -5.30
C LEU A 523 -15.68 11.21 -5.46
N TYR A 524 -16.63 11.21 -4.52
CA TYR A 524 -17.78 10.32 -4.53
C TYR A 524 -18.83 10.73 -5.57
N VAL A 525 -18.97 12.03 -5.83
CA VAL A 525 -19.82 12.48 -6.95
C VAL A 525 -19.23 12.05 -8.29
N LYS A 526 -17.90 12.09 -8.48
CA LYS A 526 -17.26 11.50 -9.67
C LYS A 526 -17.46 9.98 -9.74
N LEU A 527 -17.41 9.29 -8.59
CA LEU A 527 -17.64 7.85 -8.50
C LEU A 527 -19.04 7.45 -8.99
N VAL A 528 -20.06 8.31 -8.85
CA VAL A 528 -21.41 8.05 -9.37
C VAL A 528 -21.40 7.72 -10.87
N MET A 529 -20.62 8.44 -11.70
CA MET A 529 -20.52 8.13 -13.15
C MET A 529 -20.02 6.71 -13.39
N PHE A 530 -19.08 6.24 -12.57
CA PHE A 530 -18.52 4.90 -12.68
C PHE A 530 -19.52 3.85 -12.19
N GLU A 531 -20.14 4.06 -11.03
CA GLU A 531 -21.14 3.12 -10.49
C GLU A 531 -22.40 3.05 -11.37
N GLN A 532 -22.84 4.15 -12.00
CA GLN A 532 -23.96 4.14 -12.94
C GLN A 532 -23.72 3.16 -14.09
N LEU A 533 -22.50 3.10 -14.66
CA LEU A 533 -22.17 2.15 -15.71
C LEU A 533 -22.30 0.70 -15.21
N ARG A 534 -21.86 0.40 -13.98
CA ARG A 534 -22.05 -0.92 -13.37
C ARG A 534 -23.53 -1.23 -13.13
N VAL A 535 -24.31 -0.28 -12.66
CA VAL A 535 -25.74 -0.51 -12.38
C VAL A 535 -26.52 -0.75 -13.68
N VAL A 536 -26.19 -0.03 -14.77
CA VAL A 536 -26.84 -0.21 -16.08
C VAL A 536 -26.46 -1.54 -16.74
N PHE A 537 -25.17 -1.88 -16.75
CA PHE A 537 -24.64 -2.99 -17.55
C PHE A 537 -24.26 -4.23 -16.72
N GLY A 538 -24.36 -4.15 -15.40
CA GLY A 538 -23.88 -5.15 -14.45
C GLY A 538 -22.35 -5.15 -14.29
N ASP A 539 -21.87 -5.97 -13.35
CA ASP A 539 -20.45 -6.23 -13.14
C ASP A 539 -19.68 -6.66 -14.42
N PRO A 540 -20.28 -7.39 -15.40
CA PRO A 540 -19.60 -7.73 -16.66
C PRO A 540 -19.04 -6.54 -17.44
N PHE A 541 -19.58 -5.33 -17.24
CA PHE A 541 -19.00 -4.10 -17.80
C PHE A 541 -17.55 -3.93 -17.38
N TYR A 542 -17.28 -3.95 -16.07
CA TYR A 542 -15.93 -3.79 -15.56
C TYR A 542 -15.07 -5.00 -15.88
N HIS A 543 -15.61 -6.22 -15.82
CA HIS A 543 -14.84 -7.41 -16.18
C HIS A 543 -14.27 -7.29 -17.62
N ARG A 544 -15.11 -6.91 -18.58
CA ARG A 544 -14.69 -6.74 -19.99
C ARG A 544 -13.76 -5.55 -20.18
N LEU A 545 -14.02 -4.40 -19.54
CA LEU A 545 -13.13 -3.25 -19.59
C LEU A 545 -11.70 -3.60 -19.12
N HIS A 546 -11.60 -4.35 -18.02
CA HIS A 546 -10.31 -4.78 -17.48
C HIS A 546 -9.62 -5.82 -18.39
N GLN A 547 -10.39 -6.75 -18.97
CA GLN A 547 -9.88 -7.72 -19.95
C GLN A 547 -9.31 -7.03 -21.20
N VAL A 548 -10.02 -6.04 -21.75
CA VAL A 548 -9.51 -5.25 -22.89
C VAL A 548 -8.25 -4.50 -22.48
N SER A 549 -8.27 -3.81 -21.34
CA SER A 549 -7.11 -3.08 -20.81
C SER A 549 -5.85 -3.95 -20.67
N ARG A 550 -5.95 -5.18 -20.17
CA ARG A 550 -4.80 -6.11 -20.08
C ARG A 550 -4.20 -6.47 -21.44
N ARG A 551 -5.01 -6.42 -22.50
CA ARG A 551 -4.64 -6.72 -23.88
C ARG A 551 -4.16 -5.49 -24.67
N THR A 552 -4.31 -4.29 -24.11
CA THR A 552 -3.88 -3.04 -24.73
C THR A 552 -2.48 -2.64 -24.23
N SER A 553 -1.70 -1.99 -25.10
CA SER A 553 -0.50 -1.26 -24.66
C SER A 553 -0.86 -0.08 -23.74
N ASP A 554 0.12 0.38 -22.98
CA ASP A 554 -0.06 1.57 -22.13
C ASP A 554 -0.49 2.78 -22.98
N GLN A 555 -1.37 3.58 -22.41
CA GLN A 555 -1.93 4.76 -23.03
C GLN A 555 -1.24 6.01 -22.44
N PRO A 556 -0.78 6.95 -23.29
CA PRO A 556 -0.36 8.27 -22.83
C PRO A 556 -1.46 8.92 -21.99
N GLN A 557 -1.07 9.75 -21.01
CA GLN A 557 -2.02 10.39 -20.09
C GLN A 557 -3.18 11.10 -20.80
N ALA A 558 -2.90 11.80 -21.89
CA ALA A 558 -3.90 12.51 -22.70
C ALA A 558 -4.90 11.57 -23.39
N ASP A 559 -4.51 10.33 -23.66
CA ASP A 559 -5.33 9.35 -24.39
C ASP A 559 -6.14 8.43 -23.47
N ARG A 560 -5.84 8.37 -22.16
CA ARG A 560 -6.52 7.46 -21.21
C ARG A 560 -8.03 7.69 -21.14
N LYS A 561 -8.45 8.97 -21.17
CA LYS A 561 -9.88 9.32 -21.18
C LYS A 561 -10.55 8.91 -22.49
N HIS A 562 -9.88 9.16 -23.63
CA HIS A 562 -10.35 8.67 -24.94
C HIS A 562 -10.54 7.15 -24.91
N PHE A 563 -9.51 6.42 -24.47
CA PHE A 563 -9.51 4.98 -24.35
C PHE A 563 -10.64 4.46 -23.45
N PHE A 564 -10.87 5.08 -22.28
CA PHE A 564 -11.98 4.72 -21.40
C PHE A 564 -13.34 4.85 -22.10
N MET A 565 -13.61 6.00 -22.71
CA MET A 565 -14.91 6.29 -23.32
C MET A 565 -15.21 5.39 -24.51
N THR A 566 -14.24 5.17 -25.39
CA THR A 566 -14.41 4.31 -26.56
C THR A 566 -14.52 2.84 -26.18
N THR A 567 -13.67 2.36 -25.26
CA THR A 567 -13.74 0.98 -24.77
C THR A 567 -15.04 0.71 -24.03
N ALA A 568 -15.53 1.66 -23.23
CA ALA A 568 -16.83 1.53 -22.56
C ALA A 568 -17.98 1.35 -23.56
N SER A 569 -17.98 2.10 -24.66
CA SER A 569 -18.98 1.95 -25.73
C SER A 569 -18.82 0.64 -26.50
N GLU A 570 -17.57 0.21 -26.71
CA GLU A 570 -17.25 -1.05 -27.39
C GLU A 570 -17.74 -2.26 -26.59
N VAL A 571 -17.41 -2.37 -25.31
CA VAL A 571 -17.74 -3.56 -24.49
C VAL A 571 -19.22 -3.68 -24.14
N THR A 572 -19.96 -2.55 -24.21
CA THR A 572 -21.41 -2.48 -24.01
C THR A 572 -22.19 -2.54 -25.32
N GLU A 573 -21.51 -2.35 -26.44
CA GLU A 573 -22.07 -2.16 -27.77
C GLU A 573 -23.13 -1.04 -27.81
N VAL A 574 -22.93 0.02 -27.03
CA VAL A 574 -23.84 1.18 -26.94
C VAL A 574 -23.09 2.48 -27.17
N ASP A 575 -23.71 3.41 -27.91
CA ASP A 575 -23.22 4.77 -28.07
C ASP A 575 -23.37 5.56 -26.76
N LEU A 576 -22.28 5.63 -25.97
CA LEU A 576 -22.23 6.37 -24.71
C LEU A 576 -21.85 7.86 -24.89
N SER A 577 -21.87 8.40 -26.11
CA SER A 577 -21.48 9.79 -26.37
C SER A 577 -22.26 10.78 -25.51
N GLU A 578 -23.60 10.69 -25.52
CA GLU A 578 -24.48 11.59 -24.76
C GLU A 578 -24.28 11.44 -23.25
N TYR A 579 -24.05 10.21 -22.78
CA TYR A 579 -23.77 9.94 -21.37
C TYR A 579 -22.51 10.69 -20.89
N PHE A 580 -21.40 10.56 -21.63
CA PHE A 580 -20.16 11.23 -21.28
C PHE A 580 -20.20 12.76 -21.49
N ILE A 581 -20.95 13.24 -22.49
CA ILE A 581 -21.19 14.68 -22.67
C ILE A 581 -21.93 15.26 -21.46
N LYS A 582 -23.02 14.62 -21.02
CA LYS A 582 -23.80 15.07 -19.85
C LYS A 582 -23.01 15.03 -18.55
N TRP A 583 -22.05 14.11 -18.41
CA TRP A 583 -21.13 14.10 -17.28
C TRP A 583 -19.99 15.11 -17.39
N GLY A 584 -19.89 15.86 -18.49
CA GLY A 584 -18.87 16.90 -18.66
C GLY A 584 -17.48 16.36 -19.01
N LEU A 585 -17.36 15.14 -19.57
CA LEU A 585 -16.07 14.55 -19.95
C LEU A 585 -15.47 15.18 -21.22
N LYS A 586 -16.29 15.95 -21.98
CA LYS A 586 -15.93 16.66 -23.21
C LYS A 586 -15.21 15.74 -24.22
N PRO A 587 -15.89 14.71 -24.76
CA PRO A 587 -15.26 13.77 -25.69
C PRO A 587 -14.74 14.47 -26.95
N GLU A 588 -13.52 14.14 -27.34
CA GLU A 588 -12.93 14.60 -28.60
C GLU A 588 -13.70 14.05 -29.82
N LYS A 589 -13.52 14.68 -30.98
CA LYS A 589 -14.13 14.23 -32.24
C LYS A 589 -13.84 12.74 -32.53
N ARG A 590 -12.58 12.30 -32.36
CA ARG A 590 -12.21 10.87 -32.56
C ARG A 590 -12.96 9.93 -31.62
N SER A 591 -13.26 10.36 -30.39
CA SER A 591 -14.04 9.57 -29.44
C SER A 591 -15.49 9.47 -29.89
N LEU A 592 -16.10 10.59 -30.29
CA LEU A 592 -17.48 10.63 -30.79
C LEU A 592 -17.64 9.77 -32.05
N ASP A 593 -16.71 9.88 -33.00
CA ASP A 593 -16.74 9.12 -34.26
C ASP A 593 -16.62 7.61 -34.00
N SER A 594 -15.92 7.21 -32.94
CA SER A 594 -15.84 5.81 -32.51
C SER A 594 -17.13 5.34 -31.84
N MET A 595 -17.62 6.07 -30.82
CA MET A 595 -18.77 5.66 -30.00
C MET A 595 -20.08 5.65 -30.81
N LYS A 596 -20.27 6.59 -31.73
CA LYS A 596 -21.49 6.70 -32.57
C LYS A 596 -21.71 5.55 -33.55
N LYS A 597 -20.76 4.63 -33.69
CA LYS A 597 -20.90 3.41 -34.50
C LYS A 597 -21.78 2.36 -33.82
N HIS A 598 -21.98 2.46 -32.51
CA HIS A 598 -22.76 1.52 -31.72
C HIS A 598 -24.24 1.91 -31.65
N ARG A 599 -25.09 1.02 -31.12
CA ARG A 599 -26.54 1.26 -31.02
C ARG A 599 -26.82 2.40 -30.04
N LYS A 600 -27.88 3.17 -30.29
CA LYS A 600 -28.32 4.21 -29.35
C LYS A 600 -28.75 3.60 -28.01
N PRO A 601 -28.54 4.30 -26.89
CA PRO A 601 -29.01 3.82 -25.59
C PRO A 601 -30.54 3.77 -25.56
N SER A 602 -31.10 2.80 -24.84
CA SER A 602 -32.55 2.63 -24.71
C SER A 602 -33.19 3.67 -23.80
N GLU A 603 -32.40 4.35 -22.98
CA GLU A 603 -32.82 5.34 -22.00
C GLU A 603 -31.67 6.31 -21.70
N ASP A 604 -31.95 7.33 -20.88
CA ASP A 604 -30.94 8.26 -20.40
C ASP A 604 -30.21 7.71 -19.17
N TYR A 605 -29.07 7.05 -19.37
CA TYR A 605 -28.33 6.41 -18.29
C TYR A 605 -27.86 7.36 -17.18
N THR A 606 -27.76 8.68 -17.44
CA THR A 606 -27.42 9.64 -16.36
C THR A 606 -28.53 9.78 -15.32
N LYS A 607 -29.75 9.33 -15.63
CA LYS A 607 -30.89 9.28 -14.69
C LYS A 607 -30.95 8.00 -13.88
N ARG A 608 -30.08 7.01 -14.14
CA ARG A 608 -30.09 5.74 -13.41
C ARG A 608 -29.65 5.99 -11.96
N PRO A 609 -30.50 5.72 -10.95
CA PRO A 609 -30.11 5.87 -9.57
C PRO A 609 -28.99 4.91 -9.16
N VAL A 610 -28.19 5.37 -8.21
CA VAL A 610 -27.17 4.59 -7.51
C VAL A 610 -27.28 4.86 -6.02
N PHE A 611 -26.56 4.09 -5.21
CA PHE A 611 -26.40 4.37 -3.77
C PHE A 611 -27.71 4.42 -2.99
N GLY A 612 -28.67 3.54 -3.34
CA GLY A 612 -29.99 3.48 -2.70
C GLY A 612 -30.92 4.64 -3.05
N GLY A 613 -30.54 5.47 -4.03
CA GLY A 613 -31.33 6.64 -4.42
C GLY A 613 -32.54 6.33 -5.30
N GLU A 614 -33.43 7.31 -5.38
CA GLU A 614 -34.54 7.39 -6.33
C GLU A 614 -34.23 8.31 -7.52
#